data_AF-A0A5Q0BPX8-F1
#
_entry.id   AF-A0A5Q0BPX8-F1
#
_cell.length_a   1.000
_cell.length_b   1.000
_cell.length_c   1.000
_cell.angle_alpha   90.00
_cell.angle_beta   90.00
_cell.angle_gamma   90.00
#
_symmetry.space_group_name_H-M   'P 1'
#
loop_
_entity.id
_entity.type
_entity.pdbx_description
1 polymer ?
#
loop_
_entity_poly.entity_id
_entity_poly.type
_entity_poly.pdbx_seq_one_letter_code
_entity_poly.pdbx_strand_id
1 'polypeptide(L)'
;MNQSDTAELYNRFNLETGTLQWRELERHFARGVVIAVAPGLDLIKVASCMARDNKEQIAGWLETGLIFHATEEMAREWLRRDPAFWATVVAPWVLIQEKTSQGSVN
;
A
#
# COMPACT_ATOMS: atom_id res chain seq x y z
N MET A 1 19.50 -11.16 30.84
CA MET A 1 18.43 -10.15 31.01
C MET A 1 18.03 -9.72 29.61
N ASN A 2 16.83 -10.17 29.20
CA ASN A 2 16.33 -10.20 27.82
C ASN A 2 16.15 -8.79 27.23
N GLN A 3 16.87 -8.49 26.15
CA GLN A 3 16.65 -7.31 25.31
C GLN A 3 15.56 -7.54 24.24
N SER A 4 14.88 -8.69 24.26
CA SER A 4 14.07 -9.17 23.15
C SER A 4 12.56 -8.87 23.25
N ASP A 5 12.08 -8.36 24.39
CA ASP A 5 10.63 -8.36 24.67
C ASP A 5 9.98 -6.97 24.86
N THR A 6 10.68 -5.86 24.59
CA THR A 6 10.14 -4.50 24.85
C THR A 6 10.35 -3.50 23.71
N ALA A 7 11.04 -3.88 22.63
CA ALA A 7 10.81 -3.24 21.31
C ALA A 7 9.49 -3.71 20.66
N GLU A 8 8.84 -4.71 21.28
CA GLU A 8 7.49 -5.23 21.03
C GLU A 8 6.37 -4.18 21.17
N LEU A 9 6.70 -2.97 21.61
CA LEU A 9 5.81 -1.81 21.62
C LEU A 9 6.21 -0.78 20.54
N TYR A 10 6.52 -1.24 19.32
CA TYR A 10 6.31 -0.46 18.07
C TYR A 10 4.80 -0.23 17.77
N ASN A 11 4.04 -0.10 18.85
CA ASN A 11 2.86 0.68 19.13
C ASN A 11 3.05 2.19 18.83
N ARG A 12 3.59 2.52 17.67
CA ARG A 12 3.09 3.65 16.92
C ARG A 12 2.77 3.08 15.56
N PHE A 13 1.52 3.15 15.15
CA PHE A 13 1.14 2.99 13.77
C PHE A 13 1.99 3.96 12.94
N ASN A 14 3.18 3.52 12.51
CA ASN A 14 3.97 4.19 11.50
C ASN A 14 3.25 3.91 10.18
N LEU A 15 2.09 4.54 10.03
CA LEU A 15 1.55 4.95 8.74
C LEU A 15 2.51 6.03 8.22
N GLU A 16 3.77 5.66 7.99
CA GLU A 16 4.73 6.44 7.25
C GLU A 16 4.21 6.46 5.83
N THR A 17 3.29 7.39 5.58
CA THR A 17 2.78 7.66 4.25
C THR A 17 3.87 8.45 3.55
N GLY A 18 4.82 7.72 2.98
CA GLY A 18 5.91 8.28 2.18
C GLY A 18 5.43 8.48 0.76
N THR A 19 5.79 9.61 0.13
CA THR A 19 5.73 9.68 -1.32
C THR A 19 7.05 9.14 -1.86
N LEU A 20 7.01 8.03 -2.59
CA LEU A 20 8.20 7.39 -3.15
C LEU A 20 7.95 6.83 -4.55
N GLN A 21 9.05 6.48 -5.21
CA GLN A 21 9.04 5.95 -6.57
C GLN A 21 8.86 4.44 -6.58
N TRP A 22 8.40 3.89 -7.72
CA TRP A 22 8.21 2.45 -7.88
C TRP A 22 9.47 1.64 -7.57
N ARG A 23 10.67 2.16 -7.87
CA ARG A 23 11.95 1.48 -7.60
C ARG A 23 12.14 1.05 -6.15
N GLU A 24 11.65 1.85 -5.21
CA GLU A 24 11.72 1.52 -3.78
C GLU A 24 10.66 0.50 -3.38
N LEU A 25 9.55 0.40 -4.13
CA LEU A 25 8.50 -0.59 -3.96
C LEU A 25 8.87 -1.95 -4.55
N GLU A 26 9.75 -2.02 -5.55
CA GLU A 26 10.16 -3.27 -6.21
C GLU A 26 10.64 -4.33 -5.21
N ARG A 27 11.39 -3.94 -4.17
CA ARG A 27 11.84 -4.84 -3.10
C ARG A 27 10.69 -5.42 -2.27
N HIS A 28 9.61 -4.66 -2.10
CA HIS A 28 8.40 -5.12 -1.39
C HIS A 28 7.53 -5.95 -2.34
N PHE A 29 7.47 -5.57 -3.61
CA PHE A 29 6.78 -6.30 -4.66
C PHE A 29 7.37 -7.70 -4.84
N ALA A 30 8.70 -7.83 -4.80
CA ALA A 30 9.40 -9.13 -4.83
C ALA A 30 9.03 -10.05 -3.66
N ARG A 31 8.55 -9.49 -2.54
CA ARG A 31 8.03 -10.26 -1.39
C ARG A 31 6.56 -10.64 -1.54
N GLY A 32 5.86 -10.13 -2.56
CA GLY A 32 4.43 -10.35 -2.79
C GLY A 32 3.52 -9.60 -1.81
N VAL A 33 4.03 -8.56 -1.15
CA VAL A 33 3.28 -7.84 -0.09
C VAL A 33 2.77 -6.46 -0.51
N VAL A 34 2.84 -6.12 -1.81
CA VAL A 34 2.43 -4.81 -2.34
C VAL A 34 0.99 -4.86 -2.82
N ILE A 35 0.15 -4.02 -2.24
CA ILE A 35 -1.25 -3.82 -2.63
C ILE A 35 -1.40 -2.45 -3.25
N ALA A 36 -1.87 -2.39 -4.48
CA ALA A 36 -2.26 -1.14 -5.12
C ALA A 36 -3.71 -0.77 -4.73
N VAL A 37 -3.91 0.50 -4.43
CA VAL A 37 -5.16 1.11 -4.00
C VAL A 37 -5.56 2.17 -5.02
N ALA A 38 -6.84 2.19 -5.38
CA ALA A 38 -7.38 3.17 -6.30
C ALA A 38 -7.32 4.59 -5.70
N PRO A 39 -7.08 5.64 -6.53
CA PRO A 39 -6.90 7.01 -6.05
C PRO A 39 -8.13 7.65 -5.36
N GLY A 40 -9.29 7.00 -5.44
CA GLY A 40 -10.53 7.41 -4.76
C GLY A 40 -10.77 6.76 -3.40
N LEU A 41 -9.87 5.88 -2.93
CA LEU A 41 -10.01 5.18 -1.65
C LEU A 41 -8.96 5.64 -0.64
N ASP A 42 -9.37 5.93 0.59
CA ASP A 42 -8.45 6.36 1.64
C ASP A 42 -7.48 5.24 2.06
N LEU A 43 -6.17 5.45 1.81
CA LEU A 43 -5.09 4.56 2.27
C LEU A 43 -5.22 4.22 3.77
N ILE A 44 -5.54 5.20 4.60
CA ILE A 44 -5.70 5.02 6.07
C ILE A 44 -6.88 4.08 6.39
N LYS A 45 -7.97 4.17 5.62
CA LYS A 45 -9.15 3.32 5.80
C LYS A 45 -8.83 1.87 5.42
N VAL A 46 -8.12 1.67 4.30
CA VAL A 46 -7.66 0.34 3.88
C VAL A 46 -6.68 -0.23 4.88
N ALA A 47 -5.71 0.57 5.30
CA ALA A 47 -4.72 0.20 6.31
C ALA A 47 -5.38 -0.25 7.63
N SER A 48 -6.36 0.51 8.11
CA SER A 48 -7.10 0.17 9.32
C SER A 48 -7.91 -1.12 9.17
N CYS A 49 -8.49 -1.38 8.00
CA CYS A 49 -9.21 -2.63 7.74
C CYS A 49 -8.27 -3.83 7.63
N MET A 50 -7.11 -3.68 6.97
CA MET A 50 -6.08 -4.73 6.91
C MET A 50 -5.52 -5.03 8.30
N ALA A 51 -5.22 -4.01 9.10
CA ALA A 51 -4.74 -4.18 10.48
C ALA A 51 -5.76 -4.89 11.39
N ARG A 52 -7.06 -4.75 11.09
CA ARG A 52 -8.14 -5.42 11.82
C ARG A 52 -8.53 -6.79 11.23
N ASP A 53 -7.83 -7.27 10.21
CA ASP A 53 -8.14 -8.48 9.44
C ASP A 53 -9.61 -8.51 8.95
N ASN A 54 -10.13 -7.36 8.52
CA ASN A 54 -11.54 -7.18 8.17
C ASN A 54 -11.84 -7.72 6.75
N LYS A 55 -11.87 -9.05 6.61
CA LYS A 55 -11.98 -9.75 5.32
C LYS A 55 -13.21 -9.37 4.49
N GLU A 56 -14.35 -9.11 5.13
CA GLU A 56 -15.58 -8.70 4.44
C GLU A 56 -15.39 -7.39 3.65
N GLN A 57 -14.69 -6.43 4.26
CA GLN A 57 -14.44 -5.12 3.65
C GLN A 57 -13.39 -5.23 2.53
N ILE A 58 -12.34 -6.03 2.77
CA ILE A 58 -11.28 -6.32 1.79
C ILE A 58 -11.87 -7.02 0.56
N ALA A 59 -12.75 -8.00 0.75
CA ALA A 59 -13.44 -8.69 -0.34
C ALA A 59 -14.26 -7.71 -1.17
N GLY A 60 -15.06 -6.85 -0.53
CA GLY A 60 -15.82 -5.81 -1.23
C GLY A 60 -14.94 -4.86 -2.03
N TRP A 61 -13.76 -4.50 -1.54
CA TRP A 61 -12.80 -3.66 -2.28
C TRP A 61 -12.14 -4.38 -3.45
N LEU A 62 -11.85 -5.68 -3.32
CA LEU A 62 -11.34 -6.50 -4.42
C LEU A 62 -12.40 -6.66 -5.51
N GLU A 63 -13.65 -6.92 -5.14
CA GLU A 63 -14.77 -7.06 -6.09
C GLU A 63 -15.09 -5.76 -6.84
N THR A 64 -14.98 -4.62 -6.15
CA THR A 64 -15.18 -3.29 -6.75
C THR A 64 -13.95 -2.81 -7.52
N GLY A 65 -12.82 -3.53 -7.48
CA GLY A 65 -11.57 -3.11 -8.11
C GLY A 65 -10.90 -1.91 -7.44
N LEU A 66 -11.26 -1.60 -6.19
CA LEU A 66 -10.68 -0.50 -5.41
C LEU A 66 -9.32 -0.84 -4.81
N ILE A 67 -9.08 -2.13 -4.52
CA ILE A 67 -7.75 -2.64 -4.18
C ILE A 67 -7.41 -3.81 -5.09
N PHE A 68 -6.15 -3.94 -5.46
CA PHE A 68 -5.68 -5.02 -6.31
C PHE A 68 -4.20 -5.30 -6.04
N HIS A 69 -3.77 -6.52 -6.30
CA HIS A 69 -2.35 -6.84 -6.28
C HIS A 69 -1.68 -6.15 -7.46
N ALA A 70 -0.54 -5.52 -7.19
CA ALA A 70 0.36 -5.12 -8.26
C ALA A 70 0.69 -6.36 -9.10
N THR A 71 0.65 -6.24 -10.42
CA THR A 71 1.08 -7.32 -11.32
C THR A 71 2.43 -6.97 -11.92
N GLU A 72 3.13 -7.96 -12.47
CA GLU A 72 4.40 -7.73 -13.16
C GLU A 72 4.28 -6.75 -14.33
N GLU A 73 3.13 -6.74 -15.01
CA GLU A 73 2.85 -5.83 -16.12
C GLU A 73 2.72 -4.38 -15.63
N MET A 74 1.95 -4.16 -14.56
CA MET A 74 1.84 -2.85 -13.90
C MET A 74 3.19 -2.38 -13.35
N ALA A 75 3.94 -3.28 -12.70
CA ALA A 75 5.27 -3.00 -12.20
C ALA A 75 6.21 -2.47 -13.31
N ARG A 76 6.23 -3.12 -14.48
CA ARG A 76 7.02 -2.64 -15.62
C ARG A 76 6.53 -1.31 -16.16
N GLU A 77 5.22 -1.08 -16.17
CA GLU A 77 4.65 0.19 -16.60
C GLU A 77 5.03 1.34 -15.65
N TRP A 78 4.87 1.14 -14.35
CA TRP A 78 5.24 2.10 -13.32
C TRP A 78 6.74 2.36 -13.29
N LEU A 79 7.57 1.34 -13.51
CA LEU A 79 9.01 1.51 -13.66
C LEU A 79 9.38 2.37 -14.89
N ARG A 80 8.62 2.27 -15.99
CA ARG A 80 8.83 3.09 -17.20
C ARG A 80 8.31 4.52 -17.04
N ARG A 81 7.15 4.69 -16.40
CA ARG A 81 6.52 6.01 -16.22
C ARG A 81 7.10 6.80 -15.04
N ASP A 82 7.76 6.13 -14.08
CA ASP A 82 8.24 6.66 -12.81
C ASP A 82 7.22 7.62 -12.12
N PRO A 83 5.94 7.22 -11.97
CA PRO A 83 4.98 8.07 -11.29
C PRO A 83 5.23 8.04 -9.79
N ALA A 84 4.94 9.15 -9.12
CA ALA A 84 5.02 9.21 -7.67
C ALA A 84 3.87 8.41 -7.04
N PHE A 85 4.19 7.55 -6.07
CA PHE A 85 3.22 6.80 -5.29
C PHE A 85 3.19 7.28 -3.85
N TRP A 86 2.01 7.33 -3.27
CA TRP A 86 1.88 7.27 -1.83
C TRP A 86 1.98 5.83 -1.38
N ALA A 87 2.91 5.53 -0.50
CA ALA A 87 3.08 4.21 0.07
C ALA A 87 2.87 4.28 1.58
N THR A 88 2.11 3.32 2.11
CA THR A 88 1.76 3.19 3.52
C THR A 88 2.04 1.75 3.95
N VAL A 89 2.91 1.57 4.93
CA VAL A 89 3.26 0.24 5.44
C VAL A 89 2.27 -0.18 6.52
N VAL A 90 1.69 -1.38 6.37
CA VAL A 90 0.78 -2.01 7.32
C VAL A 90 1.18 -3.45 7.47
N ALA A 91 2.03 -3.74 8.46
CA ALA A 91 2.66 -5.04 8.59
C ALA A 91 1.64 -6.20 8.50
N PRO A 92 1.87 -7.21 7.63
CA PRO A 92 3.05 -7.40 6.76
C PRO A 92 2.99 -6.74 5.36
N TRP A 93 1.90 -6.05 5.02
CA TRP A 93 1.59 -5.47 3.70
C TRP A 93 2.13 -4.04 3.50
N VAL A 94 2.27 -3.65 2.24
CA VAL A 94 2.57 -2.28 1.81
C VAL A 94 1.49 -1.84 0.84
N LEU A 95 0.69 -0.87 1.26
CA LEU A 95 -0.33 -0.27 0.41
C LEU A 95 0.30 0.86 -0.38
N ILE A 96 -0.03 0.93 -1.65
CA ILE A 96 0.43 1.99 -2.53
C ILE A 96 -0.75 2.60 -3.25
N GLN A 97 -0.69 3.89 -3.52
CA GLN A 97 -1.68 4.61 -4.30
C GLN A 97 -0.95 5.51 -5.28
N GLU A 98 -1.28 5.39 -6.56
CA GLU A 98 -0.72 6.28 -7.55
C GLU A 98 -1.15 7.70 -7.24
N LYS A 99 -0.20 8.63 -7.17
CA LYS A 99 -0.50 10.06 -7.06
C LYS A 99 -0.93 10.52 -8.44
N THR A 100 -2.10 10.08 -8.87
CA THR A 100 -2.73 10.59 -10.07
C THR A 100 -3.00 12.06 -9.80
N SER A 101 -2.14 12.94 -10.31
CA SER A 101 -2.47 14.35 -10.52
C SER A 101 -3.55 14.40 -11.60
N GLN A 102 -4.73 13.88 -11.31
CA GLN A 102 -5.93 14.14 -12.08
C GLN A 102 -6.40 15.53 -11.64
N GLY A 103 -5.75 16.54 -12.21
CA GLY A 103 -6.46 17.76 -12.52
C GLY A 103 -7.67 17.37 -13.36
N SER A 104 -8.83 17.61 -12.77
CA SER A 104 -10.15 17.81 -13.34
C SER A 104 -10.34 17.58 -14.86
N VAL A 105 -11.35 16.76 -15.14
CA VAL A 105 -12.40 16.90 -16.16
C VAL A 105 -11.99 17.00 -17.64
N ASN A 106 -12.46 16.04 -18.44
CA ASN A 106 -13.15 16.33 -19.69
C ASN A 106 -14.14 15.22 -20.05
#